data_AF-A0A3B9MXU0-F1
#
_entry.id   AF-A0A3B9MXU0-F1
#
_cell.length_a   1.000
_cell.length_b   1.000
_cell.length_c   1.000
_cell.angle_alpha   90.00
_cell.angle_beta   90.00
_cell.angle_gamma   90.00
#
_symmetry.space_group_name_H-M   'P 1'
#
loop_
_entity.id
_entity.type
_entity.pdbx_description
1 polymer ?
#
loop_
_entity_poly.entity_id
_entity_poly.type
_entity_poly.pdbx_seq_one_letter_code
_entity_poly.pdbx_strand_id
1 'polypeptide(L)'
;MITNCSNCKNDYDINALKNYAINFNPYEDVNCDSFNKTPDSISSVINELPITDDYIESVMLVILKLYKYQMENYHQGYDIRRRKIFKKENPFIIAYFRILGERKGTDLLTPRIAYEYVISNKQLLKNSYILDEYIAIKNIEKEIEQIH
;
A
#
# COMPACT_ATOMS: atom_id res chain seq x y z
N MET A 1 16.11 -37.85 -6.83
CA MET A 1 14.86 -37.23 -6.32
C MET A 1 15.20 -35.79 -5.96
N ILE A 2 14.82 -34.83 -6.79
CA ILE A 2 15.01 -33.41 -6.49
C ILE A 2 13.75 -32.97 -5.74
N THR A 3 13.85 -32.85 -4.42
CA THR A 3 12.79 -32.27 -3.60
C THR A 3 12.65 -30.79 -3.96
N ASN A 4 11.44 -30.43 -4.43
CA ASN A 4 11.03 -29.11 -4.88
C ASN A 4 11.46 -27.98 -3.92
N CYS A 5 12.39 -27.12 -4.36
CA CYS A 5 12.72 -25.83 -3.73
C CYS A 5 11.65 -24.75 -3.96
N SER A 6 10.37 -25.12 -4.11
CA SER A 6 9.29 -24.16 -4.30
C SER A 6 9.04 -23.32 -3.04
N ASN A 7 9.26 -23.89 -1.85
CA ASN A 7 9.10 -23.15 -0.59
C ASN A 7 10.21 -22.11 -0.39
N CYS A 8 11.46 -22.43 -0.72
CA CYS A 8 12.58 -21.50 -0.56
C CYS A 8 12.46 -20.28 -1.47
N LYS A 9 11.88 -20.42 -2.66
CA LYS A 9 11.63 -19.30 -3.58
C LYS A 9 10.60 -18.34 -2.98
N ASN A 10 9.48 -18.87 -2.48
CA ASN A 10 8.41 -18.05 -1.89
C ASN A 10 8.88 -17.30 -0.63
N ASP A 11 9.72 -17.92 0.21
CA ASP A 11 10.29 -17.28 1.40
C ASP A 11 11.24 -16.13 1.03
N TYR A 12 12.02 -16.28 -0.04
CA TYR A 12 12.86 -15.20 -0.55
C TYR A 12 12.03 -14.04 -1.13
N ASP A 13 11.03 -14.39 -1.94
CA ASP A 13 10.16 -13.44 -2.63
C ASP A 13 9.33 -12.60 -1.63
N ILE A 14 8.78 -13.21 -0.57
CA ILE A 14 8.05 -12.46 0.47
C ILE A 14 8.97 -11.53 1.26
N ASN A 15 10.20 -11.94 1.54
CA ASN A 15 11.18 -11.10 2.25
C ASN A 15 11.61 -9.90 1.38
N ALA A 16 11.77 -10.09 0.07
CA ALA A 16 12.02 -8.99 -0.86
C ALA A 16 10.86 -7.98 -0.86
N LEU A 17 9.60 -8.47 -0.88
CA LEU A 17 8.42 -7.61 -0.81
C LEU A 17 8.33 -6.84 0.52
N LYS A 18 8.57 -7.51 1.65
CA LYS A 18 8.62 -6.89 3.00
C LYS A 18 9.66 -5.78 3.06
N ASN A 19 10.89 -6.08 2.63
CA ASN A 19 11.98 -5.11 2.62
C ASN A 19 11.66 -3.92 1.74
N TYR A 20 11.05 -4.13 0.58
CA TYR A 20 10.58 -3.05 -0.26
C TYR A 20 9.52 -2.20 0.46
N ALA A 21 8.49 -2.82 1.05
CA ALA A 21 7.42 -2.10 1.73
C ALA A 21 7.92 -1.23 2.90
N ILE A 22 8.85 -1.77 3.70
CA ILE A 22 9.47 -1.06 4.84
C ILE A 22 10.26 0.15 4.36
N ASN A 23 11.06 0.00 3.29
CA ASN A 23 11.94 1.07 2.81
C ASN A 23 11.27 1.99 1.77
N PHE A 24 10.07 1.65 1.29
CA PHE A 24 9.36 2.47 0.33
C PHE A 24 9.12 3.87 0.90
N ASN A 25 9.52 4.89 0.14
CA ASN A 25 9.36 6.29 0.48
C ASN A 25 8.70 7.04 -0.69
N PRO A 26 7.45 7.52 -0.55
CA PRO A 26 6.76 8.22 -1.63
C PRO A 26 7.36 9.60 -1.96
N TYR A 27 8.24 10.14 -1.12
CA TYR A 27 8.88 11.45 -1.29
C TYR A 27 10.09 11.44 -2.23
N GLU A 28 10.71 10.28 -2.44
CA GLU A 28 11.92 10.15 -3.26
C GLU A 28 11.62 10.15 -4.78
N ASP A 29 10.36 9.91 -5.17
CA ASP A 29 9.92 9.94 -6.56
C ASP A 29 9.35 11.33 -6.89
N VAL A 30 10.22 12.23 -7.35
CA VAL A 30 9.99 13.69 -7.54
C VAL A 30 8.84 14.03 -8.52
N ASN A 31 8.26 13.04 -9.21
CA ASN A 31 7.07 13.19 -10.06
C ASN A 31 5.86 12.49 -9.41
N CYS A 32 5.39 13.03 -8.29
CA CYS A 32 4.42 12.38 -7.39
C CYS A 32 2.97 12.27 -7.92
N ASP A 33 2.68 12.76 -9.13
CA ASP A 33 1.33 12.63 -9.70
C ASP A 33 0.95 11.18 -10.03
N SER A 34 1.89 10.25 -9.95
CA SER A 34 1.60 8.83 -10.11
C SER A 34 2.68 7.94 -9.52
N PHE A 35 2.26 6.99 -8.68
CA PHE A 35 3.10 5.88 -8.23
C PHE A 35 3.44 4.98 -9.44
N ASN A 36 4.41 5.42 -10.23
CA ASN A 36 4.66 4.89 -11.58
C ASN A 36 5.75 3.82 -11.62
N LYS A 37 6.64 3.78 -10.63
CA LYS A 37 7.84 2.95 -10.71
C LYS A 37 7.91 1.98 -9.54
N THR A 38 7.23 0.84 -9.70
CA THR A 38 7.57 -0.36 -8.93
C THR A 38 8.70 -1.07 -9.68
N PRO A 39 9.84 -1.39 -9.05
CA PRO A 39 10.90 -2.15 -9.71
C PRO A 39 10.37 -3.44 -10.33
N ASP A 40 10.85 -3.82 -11.51
CA ASP A 40 10.36 -5.02 -12.22
C ASP A 40 10.48 -6.29 -11.34
N SER A 41 11.56 -6.39 -10.57
CA SER A 41 11.78 -7.49 -9.62
C SER A 41 10.66 -7.58 -8.57
N ILE A 42 10.21 -6.45 -8.02
CA ILE A 42 9.11 -6.40 -7.04
C ILE A 42 7.76 -6.61 -7.73
N SER A 43 7.62 -6.12 -8.96
CA SER A 43 6.42 -6.28 -9.78
C SER A 43 6.14 -7.74 -10.14
N SER A 44 7.18 -8.53 -10.43
CA SER A 44 7.04 -9.98 -10.63
C SER A 44 6.65 -10.69 -9.34
N VAL A 45 7.37 -10.39 -8.24
CA VAL A 45 7.14 -10.99 -6.92
C VAL A 45 5.69 -10.78 -6.44
N ILE A 46 5.19 -9.55 -6.46
CA ILE A 46 3.86 -9.23 -5.94
C ILE A 46 2.73 -9.89 -6.75
N ASN A 47 2.94 -10.14 -8.05
CA ASN A 47 1.93 -10.78 -8.89
C ASN A 47 1.90 -12.30 -8.72
N GLU A 48 3.04 -12.94 -8.47
CA GLU A 48 3.19 -14.39 -8.34
C GLU A 48 2.86 -14.92 -6.94
N LEU A 49 3.02 -14.10 -5.89
CA LEU A 49 2.82 -14.54 -4.51
C LEU A 49 1.35 -14.87 -4.18
N PRO A 50 1.10 -15.91 -3.35
CA PRO A 50 -0.21 -16.15 -2.76
C PRO A 50 -0.55 -15.06 -1.74
N ILE A 51 -1.85 -14.83 -1.50
CA ILE A 51 -2.32 -13.88 -0.48
C ILE A 51 -2.16 -14.54 0.89
N THR A 52 -1.10 -14.16 1.61
CA THR A 52 -0.81 -14.52 3.01
C THR A 52 -0.89 -13.28 3.90
N ASP A 53 -0.85 -13.45 5.23
CA ASP A 53 -0.83 -12.31 6.17
C ASP A 53 0.35 -11.36 5.89
N ASP A 54 1.53 -11.93 5.70
CA ASP A 54 2.76 -11.20 5.36
C ASP A 54 2.63 -10.39 4.07
N TYR A 55 1.96 -10.96 3.07
CA TYR A 55 1.67 -10.29 1.81
C TYR A 55 0.71 -9.13 2.02
N ILE A 56 -0.38 -9.36 2.77
CA ILE A 56 -1.37 -8.32 3.09
C ILE A 56 -0.70 -7.16 3.82
N GLU A 57 0.11 -7.46 4.85
CA GLU A 57 0.83 -6.44 5.62
C GLU A 57 1.73 -5.60 4.71
N SER A 58 2.52 -6.24 3.84
CA SER A 58 3.45 -5.54 2.96
C SER A 58 2.73 -4.64 1.95
N VAL A 59 1.64 -5.12 1.37
CA VAL A 59 0.84 -4.32 0.42
C VAL A 59 0.15 -3.17 1.14
N MET A 60 -0.49 -3.42 2.27
CA MET A 60 -1.20 -2.39 3.04
C MET A 60 -0.26 -1.30 3.53
N LEU A 61 0.96 -1.65 3.97
CA LEU A 61 1.97 -0.67 4.38
C LEU A 61 2.32 0.32 3.25
N VAL A 62 2.50 -0.18 2.02
CA VAL A 62 2.78 0.70 0.85
C VAL A 62 1.60 1.62 0.56
N ILE A 63 0.36 1.09 0.59
CA ILE A 63 -0.84 1.91 0.33
C ILE A 63 -1.06 2.95 1.44
N LEU A 64 -0.81 2.63 2.71
CA LEU A 64 -0.89 3.59 3.82
C LEU A 64 0.13 4.71 3.67
N LYS A 65 1.39 4.40 3.33
CA LYS A 65 2.41 5.43 3.06
C LYS A 65 2.00 6.36 1.93
N LEU A 66 1.41 5.83 0.86
CA LEU A 66 0.83 6.63 -0.22
C LEU A 66 -0.35 7.48 0.25
N TYR A 67 -1.22 6.95 1.12
CA TYR A 67 -2.32 7.72 1.68
C TYR A 67 -1.82 8.89 2.53
N LYS A 68 -0.89 8.61 3.45
CA LYS A 68 -0.26 9.63 4.31
C LYS A 68 0.36 10.73 3.46
N TYR A 69 1.17 10.37 2.47
CA TYR A 69 1.75 11.31 1.51
C TYR A 69 0.68 12.22 0.89
N GLN A 70 -0.46 11.66 0.45
CA GLN A 70 -1.54 12.45 -0.12
C GLN A 70 -2.14 13.41 0.90
N MET A 71 -2.37 12.96 2.12
CA MET A 71 -2.91 13.81 3.17
C MET A 71 -1.97 14.99 3.48
N GLU A 72 -0.66 14.74 3.56
CA GLU A 72 0.39 15.74 3.86
C GLU A 72 0.59 16.75 2.72
N ASN A 73 0.29 16.40 1.47
CA ASN A 73 0.57 17.25 0.31
C ASN A 73 -0.67 17.91 -0.29
N TYR A 74 -1.88 17.39 -0.03
CA TYR A 74 -3.14 17.90 -0.59
C TYR A 74 -4.06 18.46 0.51
N HIS A 75 -3.55 19.42 1.28
CA HIS A 75 -4.27 20.06 2.40
C HIS A 75 -5.33 21.11 2.01
N GLN A 76 -5.49 21.45 0.72
CA GLN A 76 -6.37 22.55 0.31
C GLN A 76 -7.39 22.12 -0.74
N GLY A 77 -8.60 21.76 -0.31
CA GLY A 77 -9.89 21.93 -1.02
C GLY A 77 -10.08 21.38 -2.45
N TYR A 78 -9.04 20.91 -3.12
CA TYR A 78 -9.06 20.45 -4.49
C TYR A 78 -9.07 18.93 -4.50
N ASP A 79 -10.29 18.41 -4.46
CA ASP A 79 -10.71 17.18 -5.10
C ASP A 79 -9.61 16.09 -5.19
N ILE A 80 -9.24 15.53 -4.03
CA ILE A 80 -8.50 14.25 -3.92
C ILE A 80 -9.16 13.18 -4.82
N ARG A 81 -10.44 13.36 -5.16
CA ARG A 81 -11.25 12.55 -6.07
C ARG A 81 -10.78 12.58 -7.55
N ARG A 82 -9.97 13.54 -8.00
CA ARG A 82 -9.70 13.74 -9.44
C ARG A 82 -8.29 13.46 -9.94
N ARG A 83 -7.26 13.39 -9.09
CA ARG A 83 -5.95 12.92 -9.57
C ARG A 83 -5.93 11.40 -9.54
N LYS A 84 -5.88 10.78 -10.72
CA LYS A 84 -5.62 9.35 -10.90
C LYS A 84 -4.18 9.03 -10.48
N ILE A 85 -3.89 9.13 -9.18
CA ILE A 85 -2.57 8.81 -8.62
C ILE A 85 -2.27 7.31 -8.83
N PHE A 86 -3.33 6.51 -8.98
CA PHE A 86 -3.27 5.10 -9.31
C PHE A 86 -3.49 4.90 -10.80
N LYS A 87 -2.40 4.62 -11.53
CA LYS A 87 -2.55 3.87 -12.77
C LYS A 87 -3.07 2.48 -12.39
N LYS A 88 -4.20 2.06 -12.98
CA LYS A 88 -4.79 0.72 -12.79
C LYS A 88 -3.80 -0.43 -13.09
N GLU A 89 -2.70 -0.12 -13.75
CA GLU A 89 -1.63 -1.03 -14.14
C GLU A 89 -0.55 -1.20 -13.06
N ASN A 90 -0.54 -0.37 -12.01
CA ASN A 90 0.46 -0.51 -10.96
C ASN A 90 0.27 -1.84 -10.18
N PRO A 91 1.34 -2.65 -9.99
CA PRO A 91 1.25 -3.95 -9.32
C PRO A 91 0.71 -3.91 -7.89
N PHE A 92 1.10 -2.91 -7.07
CA PHE A 92 0.57 -2.76 -5.71
C PHE A 92 -0.91 -2.42 -5.70
N ILE A 93 -1.38 -1.69 -6.72
CA ILE A 93 -2.79 -1.35 -6.84
C ILE A 93 -3.59 -2.58 -7.23
N ILE A 94 -3.09 -3.38 -8.18
CA ILE A 94 -3.70 -4.67 -8.53
C ILE A 94 -3.72 -5.61 -7.32
N ALA A 95 -2.62 -5.68 -6.57
CA ALA A 95 -2.51 -6.47 -5.35
C ALA A 95 -3.51 -6.01 -4.28
N TYR A 96 -3.66 -4.70 -4.09
CA TYR A 96 -4.62 -4.11 -3.18
C TYR A 96 -6.06 -4.45 -3.54
N PHE A 97 -6.44 -4.33 -4.83
CA PHE A 97 -7.75 -4.80 -5.33
C PHE A 97 -7.98 -6.29 -5.04
N ARG A 98 -6.95 -7.12 -5.26
CA ARG A 98 -7.01 -8.57 -4.96
C ARG A 98 -7.28 -8.84 -3.48
N ILE A 99 -6.64 -8.11 -2.57
CA ILE A 99 -6.81 -8.27 -1.11
C ILE A 99 -8.24 -7.92 -0.68
N LEU A 100 -8.80 -6.84 -1.22
CA LEU A 100 -10.15 -6.38 -0.87
C LEU A 100 -11.26 -7.22 -1.50
N GLY A 101 -10.93 -8.17 -2.37
CA GLY A 101 -11.92 -8.98 -3.10
C GLY A 101 -12.68 -8.17 -4.16
N GLU A 102 -12.26 -6.94 -4.45
CA GLU A 102 -12.92 -6.09 -5.44
C GLU A 102 -12.42 -6.41 -6.85
N ARG A 103 -13.36 -6.72 -7.74
CA ARG A 103 -13.05 -6.90 -9.17
C ARG A 103 -12.77 -5.53 -9.79
N LYS A 104 -11.68 -5.43 -10.55
CA LYS A 104 -11.29 -4.25 -11.36
C LYS A 104 -12.54 -3.54 -11.93
N GLY A 105 -12.93 -2.40 -11.36
CA GLY A 105 -14.12 -1.70 -11.87
C GLY A 105 -14.84 -0.74 -10.91
N THR A 106 -14.54 -0.72 -9.61
CA THR A 106 -15.09 0.27 -8.70
C THR A 106 -14.33 1.59 -8.86
N ASP A 107 -15.06 2.64 -9.27
CA ASP A 107 -14.46 3.86 -9.81
C ASP A 107 -13.68 4.72 -8.81
N LEU A 108 -13.63 4.41 -7.51
CA LEU A 108 -12.77 5.11 -6.57
C LEU A 108 -12.44 4.23 -5.36
N LEU A 109 -11.55 3.24 -5.53
CA LEU A 109 -10.79 2.78 -4.37
C LEU A 109 -9.79 3.88 -3.99
N THR A 110 -10.19 4.72 -3.06
CA THR A 110 -9.30 5.71 -2.45
C THR A 110 -8.37 5.00 -1.45
N PRO A 111 -7.14 5.48 -1.26
CA PRO A 111 -6.20 4.88 -0.31
C PRO A 111 -6.65 5.08 1.15
N ARG A 112 -7.67 5.93 1.40
CA ARG A 112 -8.46 5.95 2.64
C ARG A 112 -9.09 4.59 2.97
N ILE A 113 -9.49 3.81 1.96
CA ILE A 113 -10.09 2.49 2.20
C ILE A 113 -9.05 1.52 2.80
N ALA A 114 -7.75 1.69 2.52
CA ALA A 114 -6.71 0.90 3.15
C ALA A 114 -6.60 1.22 4.65
N TYR A 115 -6.75 2.49 5.01
CA TYR A 115 -6.83 2.92 6.41
C TYR A 115 -8.06 2.31 7.12
N GLU A 116 -9.24 2.36 6.50
CA GLU A 116 -10.46 1.75 7.04
C GLU A 116 -10.36 0.21 7.15
N TYR A 117 -9.69 -0.42 6.19
CA TYR A 117 -9.41 -1.85 6.20
C TYR A 117 -8.51 -2.24 7.37
N VAL A 118 -7.44 -1.49 7.63
CA VAL A 118 -6.51 -1.73 8.74
C VAL A 118 -7.22 -1.58 10.10
N ILE A 119 -8.11 -0.60 10.24
CA ILE A 119 -8.95 -0.43 11.44
C ILE A 119 -9.85 -1.66 11.66
N SER A 120 -10.45 -2.15 10.58
CA SER A 120 -11.36 -3.30 10.62
C SER A 120 -10.63 -4.63 10.87
N ASN A 121 -9.34 -4.69 10.53
CA ASN A 121 -8.48 -5.87 10.66
C ASN A 121 -7.36 -5.64 11.68
N LYS A 122 -7.74 -5.52 12.95
CA LYS A 122 -6.84 -5.15 14.06
C LYS A 122 -5.59 -6.02 14.19
N GLN A 123 -5.56 -7.24 13.65
CA GLN A 123 -4.33 -8.05 13.62
C GLN A 123 -3.18 -7.35 12.88
N LEU A 124 -3.48 -6.53 11.85
CA LEU A 124 -2.46 -5.79 11.09
C LEU A 124 -1.76 -4.72 11.93
N LEU A 125 -2.42 -4.21 12.97
CA LEU A 125 -1.84 -3.23 13.91
C LEU A 125 -0.79 -3.86 14.84
N LYS A 126 -0.60 -5.19 14.81
CA LYS A 126 0.53 -5.86 15.49
C LYS A 126 1.85 -5.61 14.76
N ASN A 127 1.82 -5.32 13.46
CA ASN A 127 3.00 -4.91 12.72
C ASN A 127 3.33 -3.45 13.05
N SER A 128 4.51 -3.22 13.61
CA SER A 128 4.92 -1.89 14.09
C SER A 128 4.95 -0.85 12.97
N TYR A 129 5.38 -1.21 11.76
CA TYR A 129 5.43 -0.28 10.63
C TYR A 129 4.03 0.18 10.20
N ILE A 130 3.05 -0.74 10.21
CA ILE A 130 1.65 -0.38 9.91
C ILE A 130 1.08 0.51 11.01
N LEU A 131 1.37 0.18 12.28
CA LEU A 131 0.92 0.97 13.42
C LEU A 131 1.46 2.40 13.37
N ASP A 132 2.74 2.58 13.03
CA ASP A 132 3.38 3.88 12.94
C ASP A 132 2.73 4.75 11.86
N GLU A 133 2.52 4.19 10.67
CA GLU A 133 1.82 4.90 9.56
C GLU A 133 0.36 5.21 9.93
N TYR A 134 -0.35 4.29 10.59
CA TYR A 134 -1.70 4.51 11.10
C TYR A 134 -1.78 5.68 12.08
N ILE A 135 -0.84 5.75 13.04
CA ILE A 135 -0.77 6.84 14.02
C ILE A 135 -0.48 8.17 13.33
N ALA A 136 0.44 8.19 12.36
CA ALA A 136 0.78 9.39 11.61
C ALA A 136 -0.44 9.94 10.84
N ILE A 137 -1.15 9.08 10.10
CA ILE A 137 -2.40 9.43 9.40
C ILE A 137 -3.43 10.02 10.39
N LYS A 138 -3.63 9.38 11.54
CA LYS A 138 -4.59 9.84 12.55
C LYS A 138 -4.22 11.21 13.14
N ASN A 139 -2.93 11.51 13.28
CA ASN A 139 -2.49 12.81 13.76
C ASN A 139 -2.78 13.90 12.70
N ILE A 140 -2.51 13.62 11.42
CA ILE A 140 -2.84 14.53 10.32
C ILE A 140 -4.36 14.80 10.25
N GLU A 141 -5.19 13.76 10.40
CA GLU A 141 -6.67 13.92 10.45
C GLU A 141 -7.10 14.90 11.54
N LYS A 142 -6.54 14.77 12.75
CA LYS A 142 -6.84 15.68 13.87
C LYS A 142 -6.38 17.11 13.62
N GLU A 143 -5.22 17.29 13.00
CA GLU A 143 -4.70 18.62 12.67
C GLU A 143 -5.60 19.33 11.65
N ILE A 144 -6.11 18.59 10.65
CA ILE A 144 -7.05 19.12 9.65
C ILE A 144 -8.39 19.51 10.31
N GLU A 145 -8.90 18.70 11.24
CA GLU A 145 -10.13 18.98 11.99
C GLU A 145 -10.01 20.23 12.88
N GLN A 146 -8.84 20.55 13.42
CA GLN A 146 -8.62 21.73 14.26
C GLN A 146 -8.52 23.05 13.47
N ILE A 147 -8.28 22.97 12.16
CA ILE A 147 -8.18 24.13 11.27
C ILE A 147 -9.57 24.57 10.77
N HIS A 148 -10.58 23.70 10.86
CA HIS A 148 -11.97 23.94 10.42
C HIS A 148 -12.91 24.20 11.60
#